data_AF-A0AAV3PPG5-F1
#
_entry.id   AF-A0AAV3PPG5-F1
#
_cell.length_a   1.000
_cell.length_b   1.000
_cell.length_c   1.000
_cell.angle_alpha   90.00
_cell.angle_beta   90.00
_cell.angle_gamma   90.00
#
_symmetry.space_group_name_H-M   'P 1'
#
loop_
_entity.id
_entity.type
_entity.pdbx_description
1 polymer ?
#
loop_
_entity_poly.entity_id
_entity_poly.type
_entity_poly.pdbx_seq_one_letter_code
_entity_poly.pdbx_strand_id
1 'polypeptide(L)' 'MPEPRNLHELKSLQGKLAYLRRFISNLVGKCQPFSRLIKKGAPYIWDAACSATFEDVKAYLMSQTVS' A
#
# COMPACT_ATOMS: atom_id res chain seq x y z
N MET A 1 0.59 -6.72 8.88
CA MET A 1 1.70 -6.34 7.97
C MET A 1 2.44 -5.14 8.55
N PRO A 2 3.78 -5.09 8.51
CA PRO A 2 4.54 -3.93 8.95
C PRO A 2 4.57 -2.83 7.88
N GLU A 3 4.74 -1.57 8.29
CA GLU A 3 4.97 -0.45 7.38
C GLU A 3 6.28 -0.67 6.60
N PRO A 4 6.31 -0.40 5.28
CA PRO A 4 7.51 -0.53 4.48
C PRO A 4 8.51 0.58 4.82
N ARG A 5 9.76 0.20 5.05
CA ARG A 5 10.85 1.11 5.44
C ARG A 5 11.71 1.56 4.28
N ASN A 6 11.55 0.93 3.12
CA ASN A 6 12.32 1.22 1.92
C ASN A 6 11.52 0.91 0.64
N LEU A 7 12.07 1.36 -0.49
CA LEU A 7 11.47 1.17 -1.80
C LEU A 7 11.27 -0.32 -2.18
N HIS A 8 12.15 -1.22 -1.74
CA HIS A 8 12.04 -2.64 -2.03
C HIS A 8 10.82 -3.24 -1.33
N GLU A 9 10.67 -2.96 -0.04
CA GLU A 9 9.51 -3.39 0.76
C GLU A 9 8.22 -2.80 0.23
N LEU A 10 8.22 -1.52 -0.18
CA LEU A 10 7.04 -0.88 -0.77
C LEU A 10 6.63 -1.55 -2.10
N LYS A 11 7.58 -1.90 -2.97
CA LYS A 11 7.30 -2.63 -4.21
C LYS A 11 6.74 -4.02 -3.93
N SER A 12 7.29 -4.72 -2.95
CA SER A 12 6.77 -6.03 -2.50
C SER A 12 5.34 -5.90 -1.97
N LEU A 13 5.05 -4.88 -1.16
CA LEU A 13 3.71 -4.57 -0.70
C LEU A 13 2.75 -4.32 -1.87
N GLN A 14 3.12 -3.46 -2.83
CA GLN A 14 2.29 -3.22 -4.00
C GLN A 14 2.03 -4.48 -4.83
N GLY A 15 3.02 -5.37 -4.97
CA GLY A 15 2.82 -6.67 -5.62
C GLY A 15 1.76 -7.52 -4.91
N LYS A 16 1.81 -7.59 -3.58
CA LYS A 16 0.79 -8.29 -2.76
C LYS A 16 -0.59 -7.65 -2.91
N LEU A 17 -0.69 -6.32 -2.84
CA LEU A 17 -1.94 -5.59 -3.04
C LEU A 17 -2.50 -5.80 -4.45
N ALA A 18 -1.64 -5.83 -5.47
CA ALA A 18 -2.02 -6.10 -6.85
C ALA A 18 -2.49 -7.54 -7.08
N TYR A 19 -2.01 -8.50 -6.28
CA TYR A 19 -2.55 -9.86 -6.27
C TYR A 19 -3.94 -9.89 -5.61
N LEU A 20 -4.09 -9.24 -4.44
CA LEU A 20 -5.34 -9.20 -3.68
C LEU A 20 -6.47 -8.46 -4.39
N ARG A 21 -6.17 -7.50 -5.28
CA ARG A 21 -7.19 -6.78 -6.08
C ARG A 21 -8.06 -7.70 -6.95
N ARG A 22 -7.62 -8.94 -7.20
CA ARG A 22 -8.38 -9.94 -7.95
C ARG A 22 -9.60 -10.44 -7.16
N PHE A 23 -9.57 -10.31 -5.84
CA PHE A 23 -10.60 -10.77 -4.91
C PHE A 23 -11.32 -9.61 -4.22
N ILE A 24 -10.66 -8.45 -4.09
CA ILE A 24 -11.19 -7.30 -3.36
C ILE A 24 -11.29 -6.10 -4.31
N SER A 25 -12.52 -5.78 -4.71
CA SER A 25 -12.83 -4.62 -5.54
C SER A 25 -12.43 -3.32 -4.82
N ASN A 26 -11.98 -2.29 -5.56
CA ASN A 26 -11.67 -0.95 -5.03
C ASN A 26 -10.37 -0.78 -4.18
N LEU A 27 -9.40 -1.68 -4.32
CA LEU A 27 -8.07 -1.52 -3.68
C LEU A 27 -7.17 -0.48 -4.39
N VAL A 28 -7.40 -0.27 -5.70
CA VAL A 28 -6.55 0.55 -6.57
C VAL A 28 -6.56 2.03 -6.16
N GLY A 29 -7.74 2.58 -5.84
CA GLY A 29 -7.87 3.99 -5.43
C GLY A 29 -7.16 4.29 -4.11
N LYS A 30 -7.15 3.32 -3.17
CA LYS A 30 -6.53 3.50 -1.85
C LYS A 30 -5.01 3.49 -1.91
N CYS A 31 -4.38 2.95 -2.96
CA CYS A 31 -2.92 2.83 -3.03
C CYS A 31 -2.26 3.99 -3.79
N GLN A 32 -3.03 4.98 -4.26
CA GLN A 32 -2.54 6.10 -5.08
C GLN A 32 -1.42 6.91 -4.39
N PRO A 33 -1.47 7.19 -3.08
CA PRO A 33 -0.42 7.95 -2.38
C PRO A 33 0.97 7.32 -2.47
N PHE A 34 1.05 5.99 -2.57
CA PHE A 34 2.31 5.26 -2.69
C PHE A 34 2.98 5.42 -4.06
N SER A 35 2.24 5.79 -5.11
CA SER A 35 2.78 5.88 -6.47
C SER A 35 3.96 6.85 -6.59
N ARG A 36 3.97 7.92 -5.79
CA ARG A 36 5.04 8.93 -5.76
C ARG A 36 6.36 8.36 -5.24
N LEU A 37 6.31 7.42 -4.30
CA LEU A 37 7.49 6.83 -3.65
C LEU A 37 8.26 5.87 -4.56
N ILE A 38 7.65 5.43 -5.67
CA ILE A 38 8.20 4.39 -6.56
C ILE A 38 8.76 5.00 -7.85
N LYS A 39 8.63 6.32 -8.00
CA LYS A 39 9.16 7.05 -9.15
C LYS A 39 10.69 6.96 -9.14
N LYS A 40 11.27 6.55 -10.27
CA LYS A 40 12.73 6.46 -10.44
C LYS A 40 13.38 7.82 -10.13
N GLY A 41 14.37 7.81 -9.24
CA GLY A 41 15.09 9.02 -8.82
C GLY A 41 14.38 9.87 -7.75
N ALA A 42 13.18 9.50 -7.30
CA ALA A 42 12.56 10.17 -6.16
C ALA A 42 13.13 9.65 -4.84
N PRO A 43 13.35 10.52 -3.83
CA PRO A 43 13.69 10.08 -2.49
C PRO A 43 12.53 9.29 -1.88
N TYR A 44 12.84 8.25 -1.11
CA TYR A 44 11.85 7.52 -0.34
C TYR A 44 11.48 8.33 0.91
N ILE A 45 10.43 9.15 0.81
CA ILE A 45 9.93 9.96 1.92
C ILE A 45 8.60 9.36 2.38
N TRP A 46 8.66 8.56 3.44
CA TRP A 46 7.45 8.04 4.07
C TRP A 46 6.86 9.11 4.99
N ASP A 47 5.85 9.83 4.50
CA ASP A 47 5.18 10.91 5.23
C ASP A 47 3.90 10.44 5.92
N ALA A 48 3.25 11.35 6.66
CA ALA A 48 2.01 11.08 7.38
C ALA A 48 0.88 10.62 6.43
N ALA A 49 0.85 11.09 5.19
CA ALA A 49 -0.13 10.65 4.21
C ALA A 49 0.09 9.19 3.82
N CYS A 50 1.35 8.75 3.69
CA CYS A 50 1.69 7.36 3.42
C CYS A 50 1.31 6.44 4.59
N SER A 51 1.60 6.83 5.83
CA SER A 51 1.18 6.06 7.02
C SER A 51 -0.34 5.96 7.14
N ALA A 52 -1.08 7.07 6.99
CA ALA A 52 -2.54 7.05 7.04
C ALA A 52 -3.13 6.12 5.97
N THR A 53 -2.61 6.21 4.75
CA THR A 53 -3.02 5.35 3.63
C THR A 53 -2.73 3.87 3.91
N PHE A 54 -1.59 3.58 4.53
CA PHE A 54 -1.20 2.22 4.87
C PHE A 54 -2.13 1.61 5.92
N GLU A 55 -2.46 2.36 6.97
CA GLU A 55 -3.41 1.91 7.99
C GLU A 55 -4.82 1.72 7.41
N ASP A 56 -5.28 2.60 6.51
CA ASP A 56 -6.55 2.43 5.80
C ASP A 56 -6.58 1.14 4.96
N VAL A 57 -5.51 0.86 4.20
CA VAL A 57 -5.39 -0.38 3.42
C VAL A 57 -5.38 -1.60 4.34
N LYS A 58 -4.65 -1.53 5.46
CA LYS A 58 -4.56 -2.61 6.44
C LYS A 58 -5.90 -2.88 7.11
N ALA A 59 -6.60 -1.85 7.58
CA ALA A 59 -7.94 -1.96 8.15
C ALA A 59 -8.94 -2.53 7.14
N TYR A 60 -8.88 -2.07 5.89
CA TYR A 60 -9.72 -2.59 4.82
C TYR A 60 -9.46 -4.08 4.56
N LEU A 61 -8.20 -4.50 4.45
CA LEU A 61 -7.85 -5.91 4.26
C LEU A 61 -8.28 -6.77 5.45
N MET A 62 -8.14 -6.28 6.68
CA MET A 62 -8.63 -6.97 7.87
C MET A 62 -10.15 -7.15 7.77
N SER A 63 -10.91 -6.12 7.43
CA SER A 63 -12.38 -6.21 7.28
C SER A 63 -12.84 -7.25 6.26
N GLN A 64 -12.06 -7.48 5.19
CA GLN A 64 -12.40 -8.44 4.13
C GLN A 64 -11.97 -9.87 4.47
N THR A 65 -11.12 -10.06 5.49
CA THR A 65 -10.58 -11.36 5.89
C THR A 65 -11.35 -11.97 7.07
N VAL A 66 -12.18 -11.19 7.79
CA VAL A 66 -12.96 -11.67 8.95
C VAL A 66 -14.43 -11.99 8.62
N SER A 67 -14.77 -12.34 7.37
CA SER A 67 -16.14 -12.75 6.98
C SER A 67 -16.19 -14.13 6.35
#